data_AF-A0A7Y2KIT7-F1
#
_entry.id   AF-A0A7Y2KIT7-F1
#
_cell.length_a   1.000
_cell.length_b   1.000
_cell.length_c   1.000
_cell.angle_alpha   90.00
_cell.angle_beta   90.00
_cell.angle_gamma   90.00
#
_symmetry.space_group_name_H-M   'P 1'
#
loop_
_entity.id
_entity.type
_entity.pdbx_description
1 polymer ?
#
loop_
_entity_poly.entity_id
_entity_poly.type
_entity_poly.pdbx_seq_one_letter_code
_entity_poly.pdbx_strand_id
1 'polypeptide(L)'
;GVREGATSEAGITAEQKKEALDRLIAGRLLAQDARAQELDDTDEFREAMKGNEQGVFITALFRKEVASSAAVSKADIEAEAKKMKAADNTLSDNDANERASRSISQANLRKVQEKLIDNAKKEFPSTINQEMVEKISRGETVPDDAVLANVAGDNVTYGYVKGELERLAGEGMPDVTRNPVAIKRMLTREVTGKSLAAYAKKQGIEGSKWEKITNEDIERTILIDLLAAKIMEDEAPVSDGEVDAYYKEHPEMFAQHGKTVPLTMVRDQLRGFLRSEKRKSAMNAYIEELKEKAKITVNEKALGEV
;
A
#
# COMPACT_ATOMS: atom_id res chain seq x y z
N GLY A 1 4.74 -7.12 3.78
CA GLY A 1 4.32 -7.34 5.18
C GLY A 1 2.96 -8.01 5.20
N VAL A 2 2.82 -9.12 5.91
CA VAL A 2 1.50 -9.64 6.27
C VAL A 2 0.87 -8.63 7.22
N ARG A 3 -0.38 -8.22 6.94
CA ARG A 3 -1.14 -7.34 7.82
C ARG A 3 -1.47 -8.12 9.11
N GLU A 4 -0.55 -8.08 10.07
CA GLU A 4 -0.84 -8.46 11.46
C GLU A 4 -1.89 -7.51 12.01
N GLY A 5 -3.13 -7.97 12.03
CA GLY A 5 -4.26 -7.20 12.53
C GLY A 5 -5.53 -7.64 11.84
N ALA A 6 -6.23 -8.59 12.48
CA ALA A 6 -7.63 -8.96 12.22
C ALA A 6 -7.94 -10.16 11.29
N THR A 7 -7.16 -11.24 11.35
CA THR A 7 -7.71 -12.58 11.04
C THR A 7 -7.57 -13.46 12.27
N SER A 8 -8.66 -14.12 12.69
CA SER A 8 -8.58 -15.20 13.66
C SER A 8 -7.59 -16.25 13.16
N GLU A 9 -6.72 -16.78 14.03
CA GLU A 9 -5.84 -17.92 13.70
C GLU A 9 -6.62 -19.14 13.15
N ALA A 10 -7.92 -19.21 13.48
CA ALA A 10 -8.87 -20.14 12.88
C ALA A 10 -9.06 -19.81 11.39
N GLY A 11 -8.42 -20.58 10.52
CA GLY A 11 -8.61 -20.53 9.06
C GLY A 11 -7.31 -20.37 8.24
N ILE A 12 -6.15 -20.20 8.87
CA ILE A 12 -4.87 -20.15 8.15
C ILE A 12 -4.27 -21.56 8.07
N THR A 13 -4.18 -22.13 6.86
CA THR A 13 -3.63 -23.47 6.64
C THR A 13 -2.11 -23.50 6.83
N ALA A 14 -1.53 -24.69 7.01
CA ALA A 14 -0.07 -24.86 7.10
C ALA A 14 0.63 -24.33 5.84
N GLU A 15 0.05 -24.57 4.65
CA GLU A 15 0.54 -24.06 3.37
C GLU A 15 0.53 -22.53 3.35
N GLN A 16 -0.56 -21.90 3.78
CA GLN A 16 -0.65 -20.43 3.81
C GLN A 16 0.37 -19.81 4.77
N LYS A 17 0.65 -20.46 5.90
CA LYS A 17 1.72 -20.05 6.83
C LYS A 17 3.10 -20.21 6.18
N LYS A 18 3.33 -21.31 5.46
CA LYS A 18 4.57 -21.55 4.73
C LYS A 18 4.80 -20.51 3.64
N GLU A 19 3.79 -20.23 2.81
CA GLU A 19 3.87 -19.19 1.79
C GLU A 19 4.07 -17.78 2.38
N ALA A 20 3.47 -17.49 3.54
CA ALA A 20 3.71 -16.25 4.24
C ALA A 20 5.16 -16.17 4.75
N LEU A 21 5.68 -17.26 5.33
CA LEU A 21 7.06 -17.35 5.80
C LEU A 21 8.06 -17.21 4.65
N ASP A 22 7.84 -17.89 3.52
CA ASP A 22 8.70 -17.83 2.34
C ASP A 22 8.79 -16.38 1.81
N ARG A 23 7.67 -15.66 1.76
CA ARG A 23 7.66 -14.24 1.41
C ARG A 23 8.41 -13.36 2.40
N LEU A 24 8.33 -13.66 3.70
CA LEU A 24 9.08 -12.94 4.73
C LEU A 24 10.57 -13.19 4.62
N ILE A 25 10.98 -14.44 4.36
CA ILE A 25 12.38 -14.82 4.13
C ILE A 25 12.90 -14.07 2.90
N ALA A 26 12.20 -14.15 1.76
CA ALA A 26 12.59 -13.46 0.53
C ALA A 26 12.76 -11.94 0.76
N GLY A 27 11.78 -11.29 1.40
CA GLY A 27 11.87 -9.85 1.71
C GLY A 27 13.02 -9.49 2.64
N ARG A 28 13.37 -10.36 3.60
CA ARG A 28 14.53 -10.15 4.49
C ARG A 28 15.85 -10.30 3.74
N LEU A 29 15.96 -11.32 2.88
CA LEU A 29 17.16 -11.54 2.07
C LEU A 29 17.40 -10.36 1.12
N LEU A 30 16.37 -9.91 0.42
CA LEU A 30 16.47 -8.76 -0.48
C LEU A 30 16.90 -7.49 0.26
N ALA A 31 16.30 -7.19 1.41
CA ALA A 31 16.68 -6.00 2.17
C ALA A 31 18.06 -6.13 2.83
N GLN A 32 18.51 -7.34 3.17
CA GLN A 32 19.87 -7.57 3.66
C GLN A 32 20.88 -7.32 2.54
N ASP A 33 20.61 -7.84 1.35
CA ASP A 33 21.46 -7.65 0.19
C ASP A 33 21.50 -6.19 -0.27
N ALA A 34 20.35 -5.51 -0.29
CA ALA A 34 20.27 -4.06 -0.54
C ALA A 34 21.19 -3.24 0.37
N ARG A 35 21.25 -3.56 1.67
CA ARG A 35 22.20 -2.93 2.61
C ARG A 35 23.66 -3.33 2.35
N ALA A 36 23.91 -4.58 1.96
CA ALA A 36 25.25 -5.00 1.57
C ALA A 36 25.75 -4.24 0.31
N GLN A 37 24.83 -3.72 -0.49
CA GLN A 37 25.10 -2.83 -1.62
C GLN A 37 25.02 -1.33 -1.26
N GLU A 38 24.97 -1.00 0.03
CA GLU A 38 24.95 0.39 0.56
C GLU A 38 23.74 1.21 0.09
N LEU A 39 22.64 0.55 -0.31
CA LEU A 39 21.41 1.25 -0.73
C LEU A 39 20.69 1.97 0.41
N ASP A 40 21.05 1.71 1.67
CA ASP A 40 20.58 2.41 2.86
C ASP A 40 21.33 3.73 3.15
N ASP A 41 22.43 4.02 2.44
CA ASP A 41 23.18 5.28 2.59
C ASP A 41 23.03 6.23 1.38
N THR A 42 22.10 5.93 0.47
CA THR A 42 21.85 6.77 -0.70
C THR A 42 20.94 7.95 -0.37
N ASP A 43 21.00 8.99 -1.20
CA ASP A 43 20.09 10.13 -1.09
C ASP A 43 18.65 9.70 -1.39
N GLU A 44 18.46 8.79 -2.36
CA GLU A 44 17.15 8.23 -2.70
C GLU A 44 16.52 7.52 -1.50
N PHE A 45 17.31 6.76 -0.73
CA PHE A 45 16.83 6.12 0.49
C PHE A 45 16.45 7.14 1.56
N ARG A 46 17.32 8.14 1.82
CA ARG A 46 17.04 9.21 2.79
C ARG A 46 15.77 9.99 2.44
N GLU A 47 15.60 10.33 1.17
CA GLU A 47 14.42 11.02 0.67
C GLU A 47 13.16 10.16 0.78
N ALA A 48 13.24 8.89 0.41
CA ALA A 48 12.12 7.94 0.55
C ALA A 48 11.72 7.76 2.02
N MET A 49 12.69 7.62 2.94
CA MET A 49 12.42 7.53 4.38
C MET A 49 11.75 8.81 4.91
N LYS A 50 12.29 9.98 4.56
CA LYS A 50 11.72 11.27 4.95
C LYS A 50 10.28 11.43 4.43
N GLY A 51 10.01 11.02 3.19
CA GLY A 51 8.66 11.04 2.62
C GLY A 51 7.66 10.12 3.33
N ASN A 52 8.14 9.11 4.06
CA ASN A 52 7.31 8.13 4.76
C ASN A 52 7.17 8.38 6.27
N GLU A 53 7.88 9.35 6.86
CA GLU A 53 7.89 9.61 8.31
C GLU A 53 6.46 9.77 8.87
N GLN A 54 5.62 10.58 8.22
CA GLN A 54 4.23 10.76 8.61
C GLN A 54 3.45 9.42 8.56
N GLY A 55 3.70 8.61 7.53
CA GLY A 55 3.07 7.30 7.34
C GLY A 55 3.47 6.28 8.42
N VAL A 56 4.71 6.36 8.92
CA VAL A 56 5.20 5.53 10.04
C VAL A 56 4.34 5.77 11.27
N PHE A 57 4.18 7.03 11.70
CA PHE A 57 3.42 7.38 12.89
C PHE A 57 1.95 6.96 12.80
N ILE A 58 1.31 7.22 11.65
CA ILE A 58 -0.10 6.87 11.42
C ILE A 58 -0.29 5.35 11.44
N THR A 59 0.58 4.61 10.74
CA THR A 59 0.49 3.14 10.68
C THR A 59 0.77 2.51 12.05
N ALA A 60 1.77 3.00 12.78
CA ALA A 60 2.09 2.53 14.12
C ALA A 60 0.95 2.77 15.11
N LEU A 61 0.30 3.95 15.06
CA LEU A 61 -0.90 4.26 15.84
C LEU A 61 -2.03 3.29 15.52
N PHE A 62 -2.31 3.06 14.25
CA PHE A 62 -3.37 2.15 13.82
C PHE A 62 -3.10 0.72 14.31
N ARG A 63 -1.87 0.21 14.15
CA ARG A 63 -1.46 -1.11 14.65
C ARG A 63 -1.64 -1.23 16.17
N LYS A 64 -1.24 -0.20 16.92
CA LYS A 64 -1.45 -0.13 18.38
C LYS A 64 -2.93 -0.23 18.74
N GLU A 65 -3.78 0.57 18.09
CA GLU A 65 -5.22 0.59 18.39
C GLU A 65 -5.90 -0.74 18.00
N VAL A 66 -5.57 -1.30 16.84
CA VAL A 66 -6.08 -2.62 16.41
C VAL A 66 -5.66 -3.71 17.38
N ALA A 67 -4.40 -3.74 17.82
CA ALA A 67 -3.90 -4.71 18.80
C ALA A 67 -4.57 -4.57 20.18
N SER A 68 -5.06 -3.38 20.52
CA SER A 68 -5.83 -3.13 21.75
C SER A 68 -7.34 -3.34 21.58
N SER A 69 -7.83 -3.44 20.34
CA SER A 69 -9.24 -3.63 20.04
C SER A 69 -9.68 -5.06 20.36
N ALA A 70 -10.93 -5.23 20.80
CA ALA A 70 -11.48 -6.55 21.08
C ALA A 70 -11.46 -7.41 19.82
N ALA A 71 -11.03 -8.67 19.96
CA ALA A 71 -11.12 -9.64 18.87
C ALA A 71 -12.58 -9.85 18.46
N VAL A 72 -12.81 -10.06 17.16
CA VAL A 72 -14.13 -10.40 16.63
C VAL A 72 -14.61 -11.68 17.30
N SER A 73 -15.78 -11.63 17.94
CA SER A 73 -16.31 -12.80 18.64
C SER A 73 -16.85 -13.84 17.66
N LYS A 74 -16.75 -15.12 18.03
CA LYS A 74 -17.35 -16.22 17.25
C LYS A 74 -18.86 -16.03 17.07
N ALA A 75 -19.54 -15.51 18.10
CA ALA A 75 -20.97 -15.23 18.05
C ALA A 75 -21.32 -14.16 17.00
N ASP A 76 -20.50 -13.12 16.85
CA ASP A 76 -20.70 -12.10 15.82
C ASP A 76 -20.54 -12.71 14.42
N ILE A 77 -19.54 -13.56 14.22
CA ILE A 77 -19.29 -14.27 12.95
C ILE A 77 -20.48 -15.16 12.59
N GLU A 78 -20.97 -15.97 13.52
CA GLU A 78 -22.11 -16.86 13.30
C GLU A 78 -23.39 -16.07 13.00
N ALA A 79 -23.62 -14.96 13.70
CA ALA A 79 -24.78 -14.10 13.47
C ALA A 79 -24.75 -13.48 12.07
N GLU A 80 -23.58 -13.03 11.61
CA GLU A 80 -23.42 -12.45 10.27
C GLU A 80 -23.46 -13.52 9.17
N ALA A 81 -22.87 -14.70 9.40
CA ALA A 81 -22.95 -15.84 8.48
C ALA A 81 -24.41 -16.26 8.25
N LYS A 82 -25.21 -16.28 9.33
CA LYS A 82 -26.65 -16.56 9.24
C LYS A 82 -27.39 -15.55 8.36
N LYS A 83 -27.06 -14.26 8.44
CA LYS A 83 -27.64 -13.24 7.55
C LYS A 83 -27.21 -13.44 6.10
N MET A 84 -25.94 -13.75 5.85
CA MET A 84 -25.45 -14.01 4.50
C MET A 84 -26.17 -15.21 3.87
N LYS A 85 -26.36 -16.30 4.63
CA LYS A 85 -27.13 -17.47 4.17
C LYS A 85 -28.61 -17.18 3.95
N ALA A 86 -29.19 -16.25 4.72
CA ALA A 86 -30.57 -15.82 4.49
C ALA A 86 -30.72 -15.02 3.18
N ALA A 87 -29.67 -14.31 2.76
CA ALA A 87 -29.64 -13.57 1.50
C ALA A 87 -29.25 -14.44 0.29
N ASP A 88 -28.44 -15.48 0.49
CA ASP A 88 -28.03 -16.44 -0.53
C ASP A 88 -28.03 -17.85 0.08
N ASN A 89 -29.07 -18.62 -0.25
CA ASN A 89 -29.30 -19.97 0.27
C ASN A 89 -28.39 -21.03 -0.35
N THR A 90 -27.54 -20.68 -1.32
CA THR A 90 -26.57 -21.58 -1.94
C THR A 90 -25.22 -21.61 -1.23
N LEU A 91 -24.99 -20.68 -0.29
CA LEU A 91 -23.77 -20.61 0.51
C LEU A 91 -23.65 -21.81 1.47
N SER A 92 -22.51 -22.50 1.40
CA SER A 92 -22.11 -23.47 2.40
C SER A 92 -21.86 -22.78 3.75
N ASP A 93 -21.93 -23.55 4.86
CA ASP A 93 -21.63 -23.00 6.19
C ASP A 93 -20.20 -22.48 6.30
N ASN A 94 -19.24 -23.18 5.68
CA ASN A 94 -17.84 -22.77 5.69
C ASN A 94 -17.65 -21.46 4.92
N ASP A 95 -18.19 -21.35 3.71
CA ASP A 95 -18.08 -20.13 2.91
C ASP A 95 -18.78 -18.95 3.59
N ALA A 96 -19.94 -19.18 4.19
CA ALA A 96 -20.68 -18.15 4.93
C ALA A 96 -19.88 -17.64 6.14
N ASN A 97 -19.28 -18.55 6.92
CA ASN A 97 -18.46 -18.20 8.08
C ASN A 97 -17.18 -17.46 7.68
N GLU A 98 -16.51 -17.87 6.61
CA GLU A 98 -15.31 -17.17 6.11
C GLU A 98 -15.64 -15.77 5.60
N ARG A 99 -16.72 -15.61 4.84
CA ARG A 99 -17.16 -14.30 4.34
C ARG A 99 -17.60 -13.40 5.49
N ALA A 100 -18.33 -13.94 6.46
CA ALA A 100 -18.75 -13.22 7.66
C ALA A 100 -17.55 -12.75 8.50
N SER A 101 -16.58 -13.63 8.75
CA SER A 101 -15.34 -13.30 9.45
C SER A 101 -14.60 -12.15 8.77
N ARG A 102 -14.42 -12.23 7.44
CA ARG A 102 -13.80 -11.16 6.64
C ARG A 102 -14.59 -9.85 6.71
N SER A 103 -15.91 -9.91 6.59
CA SER A 103 -16.80 -8.74 6.63
C SER A 103 -16.71 -8.01 7.97
N ILE A 104 -16.84 -8.74 9.08
CA ILE A 104 -16.82 -8.15 10.42
C ILE A 104 -15.44 -7.60 10.75
N SER A 105 -14.39 -8.34 10.42
CA SER A 105 -13.01 -7.87 10.57
C SER A 105 -12.81 -6.53 9.86
N GLN A 106 -13.20 -6.43 8.58
CA GLN A 106 -13.11 -5.18 7.83
C GLN A 106 -13.95 -4.06 8.46
N ALA A 107 -15.17 -4.35 8.91
CA ALA A 107 -16.01 -3.39 9.59
C ALA A 107 -15.38 -2.89 10.90
N ASN A 108 -14.73 -3.78 11.67
CA ASN A 108 -14.02 -3.42 12.89
C ASN A 108 -12.81 -2.51 12.60
N LEU A 109 -12.01 -2.86 11.60
CA LEU A 109 -10.87 -2.03 11.17
C LEU A 109 -11.31 -0.63 10.72
N ARG A 110 -12.43 -0.52 9.99
CA ARG A 110 -13.02 0.77 9.61
C ARG A 110 -13.44 1.59 10.82
N LYS A 111 -14.13 0.98 11.79
CA LYS A 111 -14.53 1.66 13.04
C LYS A 111 -13.32 2.18 13.82
N VAL A 112 -12.25 1.39 13.91
CA VAL A 112 -10.99 1.82 14.53
C VAL A 112 -10.42 3.04 13.79
N GLN A 113 -10.36 2.99 12.46
CA GLN A 113 -9.86 4.08 11.64
C GLN A 113 -10.71 5.36 11.80
N GLU A 114 -12.04 5.25 11.73
CA GLU A 114 -12.99 6.36 11.90
C GLU A 114 -12.81 7.03 13.26
N LYS A 115 -12.76 6.24 14.34
CA LYS A 115 -12.54 6.74 15.70
C LYS A 115 -11.20 7.46 15.84
N LEU A 116 -10.13 6.95 15.24
CA LEU A 116 -8.83 7.61 15.25
C LEU A 116 -8.86 8.94 14.50
N ILE A 117 -9.52 8.99 13.34
CA ILE A 117 -9.69 10.22 12.55
C ILE A 117 -10.49 11.26 13.35
N ASP A 118 -11.59 10.86 13.98
CA ASP A 118 -12.44 11.77 14.76
C ASP A 118 -11.69 12.32 15.98
N ASN A 119 -10.98 11.47 16.71
CA ASN A 119 -10.14 11.89 17.83
C ASN A 119 -9.03 12.84 17.37
N ALA A 120 -8.35 12.52 16.26
CA ALA A 120 -7.30 13.37 15.70
C ALA A 120 -7.83 14.73 15.27
N LYS A 121 -8.99 14.79 14.60
CA LYS A 121 -9.62 16.06 14.20
C LYS A 121 -10.09 16.90 15.38
N LYS A 122 -10.55 16.26 16.46
CA LYS A 122 -10.95 16.94 17.69
C LYS A 122 -9.76 17.56 18.42
N GLU A 123 -8.64 16.83 18.48
CA GLU A 123 -7.44 17.24 19.21
C GLU A 123 -6.53 18.17 18.40
N PHE A 124 -6.47 17.95 17.09
CA PHE A 124 -5.66 18.70 16.14
C PHE A 124 -6.55 19.16 14.98
N PRO A 125 -7.45 20.13 15.23
CA PRO A 125 -8.34 20.65 14.20
C PRO A 125 -7.53 21.33 13.09
N SER A 126 -8.02 21.20 11.86
CA SER A 126 -7.45 21.86 10.69
C SER A 126 -8.31 23.04 10.25
N THR A 127 -7.67 24.11 9.78
CA THR A 127 -8.34 25.21 9.08
C THR A 127 -7.99 25.17 7.60
N ILE A 128 -8.96 25.40 6.71
CA ILE A 128 -8.76 25.48 5.26
C ILE A 128 -9.14 26.89 4.82
N ASN A 129 -8.24 27.56 4.09
CA ASN A 129 -8.49 28.84 3.48
C ASN A 129 -9.34 28.68 2.22
N GLN A 130 -10.67 28.68 2.40
CA GLN A 130 -11.62 28.47 1.31
C GLN A 130 -11.51 29.54 0.24
N GLU A 131 -11.25 30.80 0.60
CA GLU A 131 -11.09 31.89 -0.36
C GLU A 131 -9.92 31.62 -1.32
N MET A 132 -8.78 31.14 -0.80
CA MET A 132 -7.63 30.80 -1.62
C MET A 132 -7.90 29.58 -2.51
N VAL A 133 -8.60 28.57 -2.01
CA VAL A 133 -9.02 27.41 -2.82
C VAL A 133 -9.95 27.86 -3.96
N GLU A 134 -10.87 28.78 -3.70
CA GLU A 134 -11.75 29.33 -4.72
C GLU A 134 -11.01 30.17 -5.77
N LYS A 135 -10.00 30.96 -5.37
CA LYS A 135 -9.12 31.69 -6.32
C LYS A 135 -8.46 30.74 -7.31
N ILE A 136 -7.86 29.64 -6.83
CA ILE A 136 -7.25 28.62 -7.71
C ILE A 136 -8.29 28.03 -8.67
N SER A 137 -9.49 27.75 -8.15
CA SER A 137 -10.58 27.15 -8.93
C SER A 137 -11.11 28.07 -10.04
N ARG A 138 -10.94 29.39 -9.89
CA ARG A 138 -11.25 30.40 -10.92
C ARG A 138 -10.10 30.63 -11.90
N GLY A 139 -9.00 29.88 -11.79
CA GLY A 139 -7.82 30.05 -12.63
C GLY A 139 -6.97 31.27 -12.28
N GLU A 140 -7.20 31.89 -11.11
CA GLU A 140 -6.37 32.99 -10.63
C GLU A 140 -4.96 32.50 -10.29
N THR A 141 -3.97 33.38 -10.47
CA THR A 141 -2.59 33.04 -10.10
C THR A 141 -2.44 33.08 -8.59
N VAL A 142 -2.02 31.95 -8.02
CA VAL A 142 -1.74 31.80 -6.58
C VAL A 142 -0.28 31.37 -6.44
N PRO A 143 0.52 32.02 -5.58
CA PRO A 143 1.92 31.69 -5.42
C PRO A 143 2.09 30.34 -4.69
N ASP A 144 3.19 29.64 -4.98
CA ASP A 144 3.42 28.29 -4.46
C ASP A 144 3.60 28.24 -2.92
N ASP A 145 3.99 29.35 -2.30
CA ASP A 145 4.10 29.51 -0.84
C ASP A 145 2.78 29.89 -0.16
N ALA A 146 1.71 30.13 -0.92
CA ALA A 146 0.40 30.46 -0.38
C ALA A 146 -0.13 29.35 0.53
N VAL A 147 -0.47 29.70 1.77
CA VAL A 147 -1.03 28.76 2.75
C VAL A 147 -2.50 28.47 2.41
N LEU A 148 -2.79 27.21 2.11
CA LEU A 148 -4.13 26.72 1.81
C LEU A 148 -4.80 26.08 3.04
N ALA A 149 -4.02 25.54 3.96
CA ALA A 149 -4.52 25.01 5.21
C ALA A 149 -3.48 25.10 6.33
N ASN A 150 -3.95 25.12 7.58
CA ASN A 150 -3.11 24.96 8.76
C ASN A 150 -3.65 23.82 9.63
N VAL A 151 -2.75 23.02 10.20
CA VAL A 151 -3.09 21.91 11.10
C VAL A 151 -1.91 21.59 12.01
N ALA A 152 -2.17 21.44 13.31
CA ALA A 152 -1.13 21.13 14.30
C ALA A 152 0.10 22.07 14.29
N GLY A 153 -0.08 23.33 13.87
CA GLY A 153 1.00 24.30 13.72
C GLY A 153 1.70 24.30 12.36
N ASP A 154 1.42 23.31 11.51
CA ASP A 154 2.00 23.20 10.17
C ASP A 154 1.12 23.85 9.11
N ASN A 155 1.76 24.46 8.11
CA ASN A 155 1.11 25.01 6.93
C ASN A 155 1.15 24.01 5.77
N VAL A 156 0.02 23.84 5.08
CA VAL A 156 -0.07 23.16 3.79
C VAL A 156 -0.15 24.23 2.70
N THR A 157 0.86 24.30 1.85
CA THR A 157 0.95 25.32 0.80
C THR A 157 0.36 24.86 -0.52
N TYR A 158 0.09 25.80 -1.42
CA TYR A 158 -0.37 25.48 -2.77
C TYR A 158 0.68 24.70 -3.56
N GLY A 159 1.96 25.07 -3.46
CA GLY A 159 3.06 24.37 -4.13
C GLY A 159 3.14 22.89 -3.73
N TYR A 160 2.93 22.57 -2.45
CA TYR A 160 2.84 21.19 -1.99
C TYR A 160 1.69 20.43 -2.67
N VAL A 161 0.48 21.01 -2.62
CA VAL A 161 -0.72 20.38 -3.21
C VAL A 161 -0.56 20.18 -4.72
N LYS A 162 -0.01 21.18 -5.41
CA LYS A 162 0.27 21.13 -6.84
C LYS A 162 1.25 20.01 -7.17
N GLY A 163 2.39 19.94 -6.49
CA GLY A 163 3.39 18.89 -6.71
C GLY A 163 2.87 17.48 -6.42
N GLU A 164 2.03 17.30 -5.40
CA GLU A 164 1.36 16.01 -5.14
C GLU A 164 0.38 15.62 -6.25
N LEU A 165 -0.41 16.57 -6.75
CA LEU A 165 -1.35 16.32 -7.83
C LEU A 165 -0.65 15.99 -9.15
N GLU A 166 0.44 16.68 -9.47
CA GLU A 166 1.28 16.40 -10.65
C GLU A 166 1.85 14.97 -10.59
N ARG A 167 2.36 14.57 -9.42
CA ARG A 167 2.91 13.23 -9.20
C ARG A 167 1.86 12.13 -9.37
N LEU A 168 0.63 12.36 -8.91
CA LEU A 168 -0.46 11.38 -9.01
C LEU A 168 -1.06 11.30 -10.42
N ALA A 169 -1.06 12.40 -11.16
CA ALA A 169 -1.69 12.46 -12.46
C ALA A 169 -0.84 11.80 -13.57
N GLY A 170 0.48 11.71 -13.37
CA GLY A 170 1.41 11.21 -14.38
C GLY A 170 1.50 12.12 -15.61
N GLU A 171 2.32 11.73 -16.59
CA GLU A 171 2.42 12.48 -17.85
C GLU A 171 1.10 12.40 -18.64
N GLY A 172 0.59 13.56 -19.10
CA GLY A 172 -0.53 13.61 -20.06
C GLY A 172 -1.93 13.90 -19.51
N MET A 173 -2.09 14.18 -18.20
CA MET A 173 -3.35 14.72 -17.65
C MET A 173 -3.25 16.23 -17.38
N PRO A 174 -3.53 17.09 -18.38
CA PRO A 174 -3.52 18.54 -18.16
C PRO A 174 -4.62 18.95 -17.15
N ASP A 175 -4.26 19.93 -16.31
CA ASP A 175 -5.18 20.74 -15.49
C ASP A 175 -5.76 20.09 -14.20
N VAL A 176 -5.24 18.94 -13.76
CA VAL A 176 -5.62 18.37 -12.44
C VAL A 176 -5.22 19.29 -11.27
N THR A 177 -4.15 20.07 -11.43
CA THR A 177 -3.59 20.96 -10.40
C THR A 177 -4.46 22.17 -10.11
N ARG A 178 -5.40 22.51 -11.00
CA ARG A 178 -6.37 23.60 -10.85
C ARG A 178 -7.79 23.10 -10.59
N ASN A 179 -8.00 21.78 -10.63
CA ASN A 179 -9.32 21.21 -10.43
C ASN A 179 -9.75 21.38 -8.94
N PRO A 180 -10.84 22.11 -8.65
CA PRO A 180 -11.31 22.36 -7.27
C PRO A 180 -11.53 21.08 -6.47
N VAL A 181 -12.06 20.04 -7.11
CA VAL A 181 -12.37 18.77 -6.46
C VAL A 181 -11.08 18.03 -6.14
N ALA A 182 -10.09 18.03 -7.05
CA ALA A 182 -8.80 17.41 -6.82
C ALA A 182 -8.04 18.13 -5.69
N ILE A 183 -7.99 19.46 -5.71
CA ILE A 183 -7.37 20.28 -4.67
C ILE A 183 -8.02 20.04 -3.31
N LYS A 184 -9.36 20.11 -3.22
CA LYS A 184 -10.08 19.87 -1.95
C LYS A 184 -9.85 18.47 -1.41
N ARG A 185 -9.82 17.44 -2.28
CA ARG A 185 -9.52 16.06 -1.89
C ARG A 185 -8.09 15.92 -1.38
N MET A 186 -7.12 16.50 -2.08
CA MET A 186 -5.71 16.49 -1.67
C MET A 186 -5.50 17.21 -0.34
N LEU A 187 -6.05 18.41 -0.20
CA LEU A 187 -6.02 19.17 1.07
C LEU A 187 -6.65 18.37 2.21
N THR A 188 -7.83 17.79 2.00
CA THR A 188 -8.51 17.00 3.03
C THR A 188 -7.69 15.79 3.46
N ARG A 189 -7.08 15.09 2.49
CA ARG A 189 -6.16 13.97 2.76
C ARG A 189 -4.96 14.43 3.58
N GLU A 190 -4.32 15.52 3.16
CA GLU A 190 -3.12 16.04 3.81
C GLU A 190 -3.40 16.49 5.24
N VAL A 191 -4.41 17.33 5.45
CA VAL A 191 -4.72 17.83 6.80
C VAL A 191 -5.17 16.70 7.73
N THR A 192 -5.90 15.71 7.22
CA THR A 192 -6.27 14.53 8.01
C THR A 192 -5.04 13.70 8.39
N GLY A 193 -4.11 13.50 7.46
CA GLY A 193 -2.84 12.81 7.71
C GLY A 193 -2.00 13.52 8.77
N LYS A 194 -1.83 14.84 8.64
CA LYS A 194 -1.12 15.66 9.64
C LYS A 194 -1.78 15.62 11.02
N SER A 195 -3.12 15.75 11.09
CA SER A 195 -3.85 15.57 12.36
C SER A 195 -3.59 14.20 12.98
N LEU A 196 -3.63 13.13 12.19
CA LEU A 196 -3.38 11.77 12.67
C LEU A 196 -1.94 11.58 13.15
N ALA A 197 -0.95 12.14 12.46
CA ALA A 197 0.45 12.05 12.87
C ALA A 197 0.72 12.84 14.15
N ALA A 198 0.18 14.04 14.27
CA ALA A 198 0.25 14.82 15.51
C ALA A 198 -0.44 14.09 16.68
N TYR A 199 -1.60 13.49 16.42
CA TYR A 199 -2.29 12.64 17.38
C TYR A 199 -1.48 11.40 17.75
N ALA A 200 -0.84 10.73 16.81
CA ALA A 200 0.04 9.59 17.07
C ALA A 200 1.20 9.98 18.01
N LYS A 201 1.86 11.12 17.77
CA LYS A 201 2.90 11.65 18.66
C LYS A 201 2.35 11.90 20.07
N LYS A 202 1.18 12.55 20.19
CA LYS A 202 0.48 12.75 21.48
C LYS A 202 0.15 11.43 22.20
N GLN A 203 -0.16 10.37 21.45
CA GLN A 203 -0.46 9.03 21.98
C GLN A 203 0.80 8.21 22.34
N GLY A 204 1.98 8.83 22.34
CA GLY A 204 3.25 8.19 22.72
C GLY A 204 3.70 7.13 21.72
N ILE A 205 3.45 7.34 20.43
CA ILE A 205 3.97 6.48 19.37
C ILE A 205 5.47 6.71 19.15
N GLU A 206 5.94 7.94 19.30
CA GLU A 206 7.36 8.29 19.19
C GLU A 206 8.20 7.55 20.26
N GLY A 207 9.26 6.88 19.82
CA GLY A 207 10.10 5.98 20.61
C GLY A 207 9.48 4.61 20.92
N SER A 208 8.23 4.35 20.52
CA SER A 208 7.51 3.13 20.90
C SER A 208 7.94 1.89 20.11
N LYS A 209 7.62 0.70 20.62
CA LYS A 209 7.81 -0.55 19.85
C LYS A 209 7.03 -0.56 18.53
N TRP A 210 5.89 0.12 18.46
CA TRP A 210 5.04 0.15 17.28
C TRP A 210 5.65 1.00 16.16
N GLU A 211 6.26 2.13 16.53
CA GLU A 211 7.05 2.94 15.59
C GLU A 211 8.23 2.12 15.06
N LYS A 212 9.04 1.52 15.96
CA LYS A 212 10.21 0.71 15.54
C LYS A 212 9.85 -0.38 14.53
N ILE A 213 8.84 -1.21 14.85
CA ILE A 213 8.39 -2.28 13.95
C ILE A 213 7.89 -1.71 12.61
N THR A 214 7.15 -0.61 12.65
CA THR A 214 6.62 0.02 11.44
C THR A 214 7.72 0.65 10.58
N ASN A 215 8.72 1.25 11.23
CA ASN A 215 9.88 1.84 10.57
C ASN A 215 10.71 0.75 9.88
N GLU A 216 10.99 -0.37 10.57
CA GLU A 216 11.69 -1.52 9.99
C GLU A 216 10.95 -2.12 8.78
N ASP A 217 9.61 -2.13 8.80
CA ASP A 217 8.81 -2.60 7.66
C ASP A 217 8.88 -1.66 6.46
N ILE A 218 8.84 -0.35 6.70
CA ILE A 218 8.92 0.69 5.65
C ILE A 218 10.33 0.71 5.05
N GLU A 219 11.37 0.72 5.90
CA GLU A 219 12.77 0.65 5.49
C GLU A 219 13.01 -0.57 4.60
N ARG A 220 12.53 -1.75 5.02
CA ARG A 220 12.64 -2.98 4.22
C ARG A 220 11.98 -2.84 2.86
N THR A 221 10.82 -2.18 2.80
CA THR A 221 10.08 -1.99 1.54
C THR A 221 10.85 -1.06 0.61
N ILE A 222 11.36 0.06 1.12
CA ILE A 222 12.17 1.02 0.34
C ILE A 222 13.43 0.35 -0.20
N LEU A 223 14.15 -0.41 0.64
CA LEU A 223 15.36 -1.12 0.22
C LEU A 223 15.08 -2.15 -0.89
N ILE A 224 13.97 -2.90 -0.78
CA ILE A 224 13.56 -3.83 -1.81
C ILE A 224 13.22 -3.09 -3.12
N ASP A 225 12.54 -1.94 -3.04
CA ASP A 225 12.17 -1.16 -4.21
C ASP A 225 13.41 -0.56 -4.91
N LEU A 226 14.39 -0.06 -4.16
CA LEU A 226 15.66 0.44 -4.68
C LEU A 226 16.47 -0.69 -5.33
N LEU A 227 16.57 -1.84 -4.67
CA LEU A 227 17.26 -3.01 -5.23
C LEU A 227 16.55 -3.49 -6.50
N ALA A 228 15.22 -3.51 -6.51
CA ALA A 228 14.44 -3.88 -7.69
C ALA A 228 14.66 -2.90 -8.85
N ALA A 229 14.75 -1.60 -8.58
CA ALA A 229 15.08 -0.61 -9.62
C ALA A 229 16.46 -0.88 -10.21
N LYS A 230 17.47 -1.13 -9.37
CA LYS A 230 18.83 -1.45 -9.79
C LYS A 230 18.91 -2.72 -10.63
N ILE A 231 18.28 -3.82 -10.19
CA ILE A 231 18.20 -5.07 -10.97
C ILE A 231 17.57 -4.81 -12.35
N MET A 232 16.59 -3.91 -12.42
CA MET A 232 15.90 -3.60 -13.67
C MET A 232 16.66 -2.65 -14.60
N GLU A 233 17.61 -1.86 -14.10
CA GLU A 233 18.47 -1.01 -14.94
C GLU A 233 19.39 -1.85 -15.84
N ASP A 234 19.80 -3.02 -15.35
CA ASP A 234 20.64 -3.97 -16.10
C ASP A 234 19.85 -4.79 -17.13
N GLU A 235 18.51 -4.78 -17.06
CA GLU A 235 17.64 -5.57 -17.92
C GLU A 235 17.27 -4.83 -19.22
N ALA A 236 17.38 -5.53 -20.35
CA ALA A 236 17.02 -4.96 -21.64
C ALA A 236 15.51 -4.62 -21.71
N PRO A 237 15.14 -3.44 -22.24
CA PRO A 237 13.74 -3.07 -22.38
C PRO A 237 12.99 -4.06 -23.28
N VAL A 238 11.70 -4.25 -23.01
CA VAL A 238 10.84 -5.10 -23.85
C VAL A 238 10.82 -4.55 -25.27
N SER A 239 11.33 -5.34 -26.20
CA SER A 239 11.40 -5.03 -27.62
C SER A 239 10.06 -5.24 -28.32
N ASP A 240 9.85 -4.58 -29.46
CA ASP A 240 8.66 -4.79 -30.28
C ASP A 240 8.55 -6.23 -30.79
N GLY A 241 9.69 -6.89 -31.04
CA GLY A 241 9.73 -8.30 -31.43
C GLY A 241 9.17 -9.23 -30.36
N GLU A 242 9.46 -8.97 -29.08
CA GLU A 242 8.90 -9.74 -27.96
C GLU A 242 7.40 -9.53 -27.82
N VAL A 243 6.93 -8.29 -28.00
CA VAL A 243 5.49 -7.98 -27.99
C VAL A 243 4.76 -8.70 -29.12
N ASP A 244 5.32 -8.64 -30.33
CA ASP A 244 4.76 -9.28 -31.52
C ASP A 244 4.76 -10.82 -31.39
N ALA A 245 5.82 -11.41 -30.81
CA ALA A 245 5.92 -12.85 -30.57
C ALA A 245 4.87 -13.31 -29.54
N TYR A 246 4.81 -12.64 -28.39
CA TYR A 246 3.87 -13.00 -27.33
C TYR A 246 2.41 -12.91 -27.79
N TYR A 247 2.06 -11.87 -28.56
CA TYR A 247 0.72 -11.73 -29.13
C TYR A 247 0.33 -12.88 -30.07
N LYS A 248 1.30 -13.42 -30.83
CA LYS A 248 1.08 -14.55 -31.74
C LYS A 248 1.02 -15.90 -31.02
N GLU A 249 1.78 -16.05 -29.94
CA GLU A 249 1.86 -17.29 -29.16
C GLU A 249 0.66 -17.47 -28.22
N HIS A 250 -0.02 -16.38 -27.84
CA HIS A 250 -1.15 -16.38 -26.91
C HIS A 250 -2.44 -15.74 -27.48
N PRO A 251 -2.93 -16.17 -28.66
CA PRO A 251 -4.07 -15.55 -29.34
C PRO A 251 -5.37 -15.60 -28.51
N GLU A 252 -5.52 -16.61 -27.66
CA GLU A 252 -6.67 -16.80 -26.77
C GLU A 252 -6.83 -15.67 -25.74
N MET A 253 -5.71 -15.06 -25.31
CA MET A 253 -5.74 -13.97 -24.33
C MET A 253 -6.24 -12.65 -24.92
N PHE A 254 -6.27 -12.55 -26.25
CA PHE A 254 -6.68 -11.35 -26.98
C PHE A 254 -8.01 -11.55 -27.72
N ALA A 255 -8.75 -12.62 -27.43
CA ALA A 255 -10.07 -12.87 -27.99
C ALA A 255 -11.17 -12.26 -27.10
N GLN A 256 -11.92 -11.29 -27.64
CA GLN A 256 -13.14 -10.76 -27.01
C GLN A 256 -14.36 -11.09 -27.87
N HIS A 257 -15.34 -11.78 -27.28
CA HIS A 257 -16.57 -12.20 -27.98
C HIS A 257 -16.31 -12.97 -29.29
N GLY A 258 -15.28 -13.83 -29.30
CA GLY A 258 -14.90 -14.61 -30.47
C GLY A 258 -14.18 -13.81 -31.59
N LYS A 259 -13.80 -12.54 -31.34
CA LYS A 259 -13.00 -11.72 -32.25
C LYS A 259 -11.66 -11.37 -31.60
N THR A 260 -10.58 -11.48 -32.36
CA THR A 260 -9.24 -11.09 -31.90
C THR A 260 -9.13 -9.57 -31.87
N VAL A 261 -8.76 -9.02 -30.72
CA VAL A 261 -8.47 -7.59 -30.54
C VAL A 261 -7.14 -7.29 -31.24
N PRO A 262 -7.08 -6.33 -32.18
CA PRO A 262 -5.86 -6.01 -32.91
C PRO A 262 -4.70 -5.62 -32.00
N LEU A 263 -3.48 -6.06 -32.35
CA LEU A 263 -2.26 -5.75 -31.59
C LEU A 263 -2.08 -4.24 -31.35
N THR A 264 -2.44 -3.39 -32.32
CA THR A 264 -2.32 -1.93 -32.18
C THR A 264 -3.12 -1.35 -31.01
N MET A 265 -4.19 -2.00 -30.57
CA MET A 265 -5.01 -1.55 -29.44
C MET A 265 -4.48 -2.03 -28.10
N VAL A 266 -3.70 -3.12 -28.08
CA VAL A 266 -3.20 -3.75 -26.85
C VAL A 266 -1.68 -3.68 -26.71
N ARG A 267 -0.96 -3.14 -27.69
CA ARG A 267 0.51 -3.13 -27.75
C ARG A 267 1.15 -2.53 -26.50
N ASP A 268 0.69 -1.36 -26.05
CA ASP A 268 1.30 -0.70 -24.89
C ASP A 268 0.94 -1.40 -23.57
N GLN A 269 -0.30 -1.89 -23.45
CA GLN A 269 -0.72 -2.71 -22.31
C GLN A 269 0.08 -4.02 -22.24
N LEU A 270 0.28 -4.68 -23.38
CA LEU A 270 1.06 -5.91 -23.49
C LEU A 270 2.54 -5.65 -23.18
N ARG A 271 3.11 -4.54 -23.67
CA ARG A 271 4.48 -4.15 -23.32
C ARG A 271 4.63 -3.91 -21.81
N GLY A 272 3.64 -3.27 -21.18
CA GLY A 272 3.60 -3.09 -19.73
C GLY A 272 3.51 -4.42 -18.97
N PHE A 273 2.66 -5.34 -19.43
CA PHE A 273 2.55 -6.69 -18.89
C PHE A 273 3.89 -7.46 -18.99
N LEU A 274 4.50 -7.50 -20.17
CA LEU A 274 5.78 -8.18 -20.38
C LEU A 274 6.91 -7.58 -19.54
N ARG A 275 6.92 -6.25 -19.36
CA ARG A 275 7.87 -5.58 -18.46
C ARG A 275 7.66 -6.04 -17.02
N SER A 276 6.40 -6.16 -16.57
CA SER A 276 6.08 -6.67 -15.24
C SER A 276 6.50 -8.12 -15.07
N GLU A 277 6.29 -8.98 -16.08
CA GLU A 277 6.69 -10.39 -16.03
C GLU A 277 8.22 -10.54 -16.04
N LYS A 278 8.95 -9.79 -16.86
CA LYS A 278 10.42 -9.73 -16.81
C LYS A 278 10.91 -9.33 -15.42
N ARG A 279 10.36 -8.24 -14.86
CA ARG A 279 10.71 -7.78 -13.51
C ARG A 279 10.47 -8.85 -12.45
N LYS A 280 9.33 -9.53 -12.51
CA LYS A 280 8.99 -10.62 -11.59
C LYS A 280 9.95 -11.80 -11.75
N SER A 281 10.27 -12.17 -12.98
CA SER A 281 11.20 -13.27 -13.28
C SER A 281 12.62 -12.97 -12.77
N ALA A 282 13.16 -11.79 -13.08
CA ALA A 282 14.48 -11.36 -12.61
C ALA A 282 14.55 -11.33 -11.09
N MET A 283 13.53 -10.76 -10.43
CA MET A 283 13.46 -10.74 -8.97
C MET A 283 13.38 -12.15 -8.37
N ASN A 284 12.60 -13.05 -8.95
CA ASN A 284 12.51 -14.43 -8.48
C ASN A 284 13.84 -15.17 -8.63
N ALA A 285 14.51 -15.04 -9.77
CA ALA A 285 15.83 -15.63 -9.98
C ALA A 285 16.83 -15.09 -8.94
N TYR A 286 16.83 -13.78 -8.71
CA TYR A 286 17.66 -13.13 -7.70
C TYR A 286 17.39 -13.65 -6.28
N ILE A 287 16.13 -13.83 -5.91
CA ILE A 287 15.73 -14.40 -4.61
C ILE A 287 16.28 -15.83 -4.45
N GLU A 288 16.19 -16.67 -5.48
CA GLU A 288 16.71 -18.05 -5.41
C GLU A 288 18.24 -18.06 -5.23
N GLU A 289 18.98 -17.19 -5.94
CA GLU A 289 20.42 -17.04 -5.71
C GLU A 289 20.75 -16.60 -4.26
N LEU A 290 19.98 -15.67 -3.70
CA LEU A 290 20.16 -15.24 -2.32
C LEU A 290 19.86 -16.37 -1.33
N LYS A 291 18.85 -17.20 -1.60
CA LYS A 291 18.53 -18.36 -0.76
C LYS A 291 19.64 -19.40 -0.77
N GLU A 292 20.27 -19.65 -1.93
CA GLU A 292 21.40 -20.58 -2.03
C GLU A 292 22.62 -20.12 -1.23
N LYS A 293 22.85 -18.81 -1.14
CA LYS A 293 23.96 -18.20 -0.39
C LYS A 293 23.66 -18.07 1.11
N ALA A 294 22.38 -18.06 1.50
CA ALA A 294 21.96 -17.77 2.85
C ALA A 294 21.85 -19.02 3.75
N LYS A 295 22.25 -18.88 5.01
CA LYS A 295 21.96 -19.88 6.04
C LYS A 295 20.54 -19.66 6.58
N ILE A 296 19.59 -20.42 6.05
CA ILE A 296 18.18 -20.37 6.46
C ILE A 296 17.86 -21.54 7.39
N THR A 297 17.16 -21.29 8.50
CA THR A 297 16.68 -22.33 9.41
C THR A 297 15.21 -22.08 9.72
N VAL A 298 14.36 -23.05 9.38
CA VAL A 298 12.91 -22.98 9.56
C VAL A 298 12.48 -23.96 10.64
N ASN A 299 11.66 -23.49 11.59
CA ASN A 299 11.03 -24.36 12.57
C ASN A 299 9.68 -24.86 12.02
N GLU A 300 9.73 -25.92 11.21
CA GLU A 300 8.54 -26.51 10.56
C GLU A 300 7.45 -26.90 11.57
N LYS A 301 7.84 -27.33 12.78
CA LYS A 301 6.88 -27.69 13.84
C LYS A 301 5.99 -26.52 14.26
N ALA A 302 6.46 -25.27 14.10
CA ALA A 302 5.67 -24.09 14.41
C ALA A 302 4.64 -23.74 13.31
N LEU A 303 4.75 -24.33 12.11
CA LEU A 303 3.83 -24.09 10.99
C LEU A 303 2.57 -24.96 11.07
N GLY A 304 2.61 -26.07 11.83
CA GLY A 304 1.54 -27.07 11.91
C GLY A 304 1.80 -28.25 10.97
N GLU A 305 1.04 -29.33 11.14
CA GLU A 305 1.07 -30.45 10.20
C GLU A 305 0.34 -30.07 8.90
N VAL A 306 0.94 -30.43 7.76
CA VAL A 306 0.35 -30.38 6.41
C VAL A 306 -0.57 -31.59 6.24
#